data_AF-A0A2P2MUT5-F1
#
_entry.id   AF-A0A2P2MUT5-F1
#
_cell.length_a   1.000
_cell.length_b   1.000
_cell.length_c   1.000
_cell.angle_alpha   90.00
_cell.angle_beta   90.00
_cell.angle_gamma   90.00
#
_symmetry.space_group_name_H-M   'P 1'
#
loop_
_entity.id
_entity.type
_entity.pdbx_description
1 polymer ?
#
loop_
_entity_poly.entity_id
_entity_poly.type
_entity_poly.pdbx_seq_one_letter_code
_entity_poly.pdbx_strand_id
1 'polypeptide(L)'
;MLLIEALIAARDTLLEHLKNISKAIDQEIGLSKSISDLDHKKKAHDIAGFSSDRLLYSWSWYDLSNYVRSLGNEILYLWNRFLMFHRSNKTKILEFLYDAWAEDRIAEWSIWVVYSKDEVPHHYMSTSADDSSFHRPQLKSLNVPKFANDTAQLSAIRAELHRQSIGKMTINSQSLQDMHLFGNPSCVPIVIVERMIHSTSSSRSEKLDQILSRNLLDRTRFGASTMSIRRADGHVMRVVVFVHGFQGHHLDLRLVRNQWLLIDPNVEFLMSKANEDKTLGDFREMGLRLAQEVISFIKAKMDKISRTGKLGNIKLSFVGHSIGNVIIRTALTESIMEPYLSHLHTYLSISGPHLGYLYSSNTLFNSGLWLLKKLKGTQSFHQLTFSDDPDLRNTFFYKLCKERTLENFRNIILLSSPQDGYVPYHSARIEASPASHLDYSIKGKVFWEMLSNCLSQIQAPSSEHRIFMRCDINFDTSSRGRNLNTMIGRAAHVEFLESDMFARLIMWSFPELFLYL
;
A
#
# COMPACT_ATOMS: atom_id res chain seq x y z
N MET A 1 5.27 52.29 2.02
CA MET A 1 6.39 51.35 1.92
C MET A 1 5.90 49.91 1.96
N LEU A 2 5.29 49.44 3.06
CA LEU A 2 4.69 48.10 3.18
C LEU A 2 3.82 47.68 1.98
N LEU A 3 2.97 48.59 1.47
CA LEU A 3 2.15 48.31 0.28
C LEU A 3 2.99 48.06 -0.98
N ILE A 4 4.04 48.84 -1.19
CA ILE A 4 4.91 48.70 -2.37
C ILE A 4 5.68 47.38 -2.29
N GLU A 5 6.24 47.05 -1.12
CA GLU A 5 6.93 45.78 -0.89
C GLU A 5 6.00 44.59 -1.11
N ALA A 6 4.77 44.64 -0.57
CA ALA A 6 3.78 43.61 -0.77
C ALA A 6 3.40 43.43 -2.25
N LEU A 7 3.27 44.53 -3.01
CA LEU A 7 2.98 44.47 -4.44
C LEU A 7 4.17 43.91 -5.25
N ILE A 8 5.40 44.27 -4.91
CA ILE A 8 6.61 43.71 -5.54
C ILE A 8 6.68 42.21 -5.28
N ALA A 9 6.50 41.80 -4.02
CA ALA A 9 6.47 40.39 -3.64
C ALA A 9 5.38 39.63 -4.40
N ALA A 10 4.15 40.16 -4.46
CA ALA A 10 3.04 39.54 -5.19
C ALA A 10 3.33 39.38 -6.69
N ARG A 11 3.92 40.40 -7.32
CA ARG A 11 4.37 40.37 -8.72
C ARG A 11 5.40 39.26 -8.95
N ASP A 12 6.43 39.22 -8.10
CA ASP A 12 7.53 38.28 -8.25
C ASP A 12 7.06 36.84 -8.02
N THR A 13 6.27 36.57 -6.98
CA THR A 13 5.66 35.25 -6.72
C THR A 13 4.81 34.79 -7.90
N LEU A 14 3.97 35.68 -8.46
CA LEU A 14 3.11 35.32 -9.57
C LEU A 14 3.90 35.03 -10.86
N LEU A 15 4.94 35.81 -11.13
CA LEU A 15 5.83 35.60 -12.27
C LEU A 15 6.63 34.28 -12.13
N GLU A 16 7.16 34.01 -10.93
CA GLU A 16 7.89 32.79 -10.63
C GLU A 16 7.00 31.55 -10.77
N HIS A 17 5.81 31.55 -10.16
CA HIS A 17 4.86 30.44 -10.28
C HIS A 17 4.48 30.18 -11.73
N LEU A 18 4.21 31.24 -12.51
CA LEU A 18 3.86 31.10 -13.91
C LEU A 18 5.02 30.45 -14.69
N LYS A 19 6.26 30.96 -14.53
CA LYS A 19 7.48 30.40 -15.16
C LYS A 19 7.70 28.93 -14.77
N ASN A 20 7.54 28.59 -13.49
CA ASN A 20 7.75 27.23 -12.99
C ASN A 20 6.72 26.25 -13.59
N ILE A 21 5.43 26.59 -13.56
CA ILE A 21 4.37 25.74 -14.13
C ILE A 21 4.55 25.60 -15.64
N SER A 22 4.86 26.69 -16.34
CA SER A 22 5.10 26.69 -17.78
C SER A 22 6.23 25.77 -18.21
N LYS A 23 7.37 25.84 -17.50
CA LYS A 23 8.50 24.94 -17.70
C LYS A 23 8.12 23.50 -17.40
N ALA A 24 7.36 23.27 -16.32
CA ALA A 24 6.98 21.93 -15.89
C ALA A 24 6.06 21.22 -16.89
N ILE A 25 5.13 21.94 -17.53
CA ILE A 25 4.20 21.36 -18.51
C ILE A 25 4.66 21.50 -19.97
N ASP A 26 5.88 22.02 -20.18
CA ASP A 26 6.47 22.32 -21.50
C ASP A 26 5.52 23.14 -22.40
N GLN A 27 5.02 24.26 -21.88
CA GLN A 27 4.15 25.19 -22.62
C GLN A 27 4.63 26.62 -22.47
N GLU A 28 4.85 27.31 -23.58
CA GLU A 28 5.38 28.67 -23.58
C GLU A 28 4.34 29.68 -23.04
N ILE A 29 4.78 30.57 -22.15
CA ILE A 29 3.98 31.74 -21.78
C ILE A 29 4.39 32.88 -22.70
N GLY A 30 3.45 33.35 -23.53
CA GLY A 30 3.64 34.63 -24.23
C GLY A 30 3.67 35.80 -23.23
N LEU A 31 4.80 36.04 -22.59
CA LEU A 31 5.09 37.23 -21.79
C LEU A 31 5.56 38.35 -22.74
N SER A 32 5.11 39.57 -22.52
CA SER A 32 5.53 40.71 -23.35
C SER A 32 6.97 41.12 -23.03
N LYS A 33 7.70 41.67 -24.02
CA LYS A 33 9.05 42.24 -23.85
C LYS A 33 9.13 43.30 -22.73
N SER A 34 8.01 43.91 -22.36
CA SER A 34 7.96 44.93 -21.29
C SER A 34 8.32 44.38 -19.90
N ILE A 35 8.16 43.06 -19.66
CA ILE A 35 8.52 42.45 -18.36
C ILE A 35 10.03 42.20 -18.26
N SER A 36 10.68 41.85 -19.38
CA SER A 36 12.15 41.69 -19.45
C SER A 36 12.89 43.03 -19.30
N ASP A 37 12.31 44.13 -19.77
CA ASP A 37 12.92 45.47 -19.64
C ASP A 37 12.90 46.02 -18.19
N LEU A 38 12.00 45.51 -17.33
CA LEU A 38 11.97 45.86 -15.91
C LEU A 38 12.85 44.98 -15.02
N ASP A 39 13.14 43.74 -15.39
CA ASP A 39 14.21 42.94 -14.73
C ASP A 39 15.57 43.65 -14.87
N HIS A 40 15.80 44.39 -15.96
CA HIS A 40 16.95 45.28 -16.11
C HIS A 40 16.93 46.48 -15.14
N LYS A 41 15.76 47.08 -14.87
CA LYS A 41 15.61 48.14 -13.86
C LYS A 41 15.76 47.62 -12.43
N LYS A 42 15.32 46.39 -12.16
CA LYS A 42 15.51 45.72 -10.86
C LYS A 42 16.98 45.40 -10.60
N LYS A 43 17.71 44.86 -11.59
CA LYS A 43 19.17 44.71 -11.54
C LYS A 43 19.91 46.04 -11.34
N ALA A 44 19.45 47.13 -11.96
CA ALA A 44 20.02 48.45 -11.73
C ALA A 44 19.77 48.97 -10.29
N HIS A 45 18.65 48.59 -9.68
CA HIS A 45 18.32 48.91 -8.29
C HIS A 45 19.07 48.03 -7.26
N ASP A 46 19.29 46.75 -7.54
CA ASP A 46 20.03 45.83 -6.65
C ASP A 46 21.56 46.03 -6.73
N ILE A 47 22.10 46.51 -7.85
CA ILE A 47 23.53 46.86 -7.99
C ILE A 47 23.87 48.15 -7.21
N ALA A 48 22.89 49.02 -6.97
CA ALA A 48 23.01 50.17 -6.08
C ALA A 48 22.67 49.74 -4.64
N GLY A 49 23.63 49.13 -3.94
CA GLY A 49 23.52 48.62 -2.56
C GLY A 49 23.27 49.68 -1.47
N PHE A 50 22.23 50.50 -1.62
CA PHE A 50 21.72 51.42 -0.63
C PHE A 50 20.32 50.97 -0.22
N SER A 51 20.16 50.69 1.07
CA SER A 51 18.89 50.48 1.78
C SER A 51 17.72 51.17 1.07
N SER A 52 16.83 50.35 0.49
CA SER A 52 15.64 50.75 -0.29
C SER A 52 14.76 51.77 0.43
N ASP A 53 14.85 51.79 1.76
CA ASP A 53 14.08 52.68 2.63
C ASP A 53 14.42 54.15 2.39
N ARG A 54 15.68 54.52 2.14
CA ARG A 54 16.07 55.95 2.03
C ARG A 54 15.68 56.60 0.70
N LEU A 55 15.53 55.82 -0.39
CA LEU A 55 15.22 56.35 -1.71
C LEU A 55 13.72 56.64 -1.92
N LEU A 56 12.84 55.90 -1.25
CA LEU A 56 11.39 56.13 -1.36
C LEU A 56 10.94 57.40 -0.60
N TYR A 57 11.68 57.84 0.42
CA TYR A 57 11.40 59.08 1.15
C TYR A 57 11.77 60.35 0.36
N SER A 58 12.57 60.25 -0.71
CA SER A 58 12.93 61.41 -1.55
C SER A 58 12.03 61.61 -2.75
N TRP A 59 11.07 60.70 -2.98
CA TRP A 59 10.17 60.76 -4.14
C TRP A 59 8.99 61.68 -3.88
N SER A 60 8.55 62.38 -4.94
CA SER A 60 7.32 63.14 -4.87
C SER A 60 6.10 62.21 -4.77
N TRP A 61 5.00 62.69 -4.19
CA TRP A 61 3.73 61.95 -4.18
C TRP A 61 3.28 61.53 -5.58
N TYR A 62 3.61 62.33 -6.60
CA TYR A 62 3.31 62.03 -8.00
C TYR A 62 4.10 60.82 -8.51
N ASP A 63 5.41 60.76 -8.24
CA ASP A 63 6.27 59.66 -8.64
C ASP A 63 5.88 58.35 -7.94
N LEU A 64 5.57 58.43 -6.65
CA LEU A 64 5.12 57.29 -5.86
C LEU A 64 3.78 56.74 -6.39
N SER A 65 2.83 57.62 -6.70
CA SER A 65 1.53 57.24 -7.27
C SER A 65 1.67 56.57 -8.63
N ASN A 66 2.54 57.11 -9.50
CA ASN A 66 2.82 56.54 -10.81
C ASN A 66 3.51 55.17 -10.72
N TYR A 67 4.46 55.01 -9.79
CA TYR A 67 5.13 53.74 -9.55
C TYR A 67 4.15 52.66 -9.07
N VAL A 68 3.32 52.96 -8.07
CA VAL A 68 2.28 52.04 -7.58
C VAL A 68 1.28 51.68 -8.70
N ARG A 69 0.88 52.65 -9.52
CA ARG A 69 0.00 52.40 -10.67
C ARG A 69 0.64 51.48 -11.71
N SER A 70 1.92 51.69 -12.03
CA SER A 70 2.68 50.82 -12.94
C SER A 70 2.75 49.39 -12.41
N LEU A 71 3.11 49.24 -11.13
CA LEU A 71 3.21 47.94 -10.48
C LEU A 71 1.86 47.22 -10.41
N GLY A 72 0.78 47.95 -10.11
CA GLY A 72 -0.58 47.42 -10.15
C GLY A 72 -0.99 46.93 -11.55
N ASN A 73 -0.65 47.68 -12.60
CA ASN A 73 -0.89 47.27 -13.98
C ASN A 73 -0.11 46.01 -14.36
N GLU A 74 1.14 45.87 -13.89
CA GLU A 74 1.95 44.66 -14.10
C GLU A 74 1.34 43.43 -13.41
N ILE A 75 0.92 43.57 -12.15
CA ILE A 75 0.28 42.48 -11.41
C ILE A 75 -1.02 42.08 -12.10
N LEU A 76 -1.85 43.05 -12.51
CA LEU A 76 -3.09 42.77 -13.23
C LEU A 76 -2.82 42.05 -14.56
N TYR A 77 -1.80 42.47 -15.30
CA TYR A 77 -1.37 41.79 -16.51
C TYR A 77 -0.95 40.35 -16.24
N LEU A 78 -0.05 40.14 -15.27
CA LEU A 78 0.43 38.81 -14.88
C LEU A 78 -0.72 37.92 -14.40
N TRP A 79 -1.67 38.47 -13.64
CA TRP A 79 -2.84 37.75 -13.15
C TRP A 79 -3.75 37.29 -14.27
N ASN A 80 -4.02 38.16 -15.24
CA ASN A 80 -4.79 37.79 -16.43
C ASN A 80 -4.07 36.73 -17.28
N ARG A 81 -2.74 36.83 -17.42
CA ARG A 81 -1.94 35.80 -18.10
C ARG A 81 -1.96 34.47 -17.35
N PHE A 82 -1.85 34.50 -16.03
CA PHE A 82 -1.97 33.33 -15.16
C PHE A 82 -3.33 32.65 -15.35
N LEU A 83 -4.43 33.39 -15.26
CA LEU A 83 -5.77 32.84 -15.45
C LEU A 83 -5.98 32.24 -16.85
N MET A 84 -5.52 32.92 -17.90
CA MET A 84 -5.61 32.42 -19.27
C MET A 84 -4.77 31.16 -19.47
N PHE A 85 -3.52 31.17 -19.00
CA PHE A 85 -2.62 30.03 -19.11
C PHE A 85 -3.18 28.80 -18.38
N HIS A 86 -3.72 28.99 -17.17
CA HIS A 86 -4.36 27.92 -16.41
C HIS A 86 -5.62 27.37 -17.08
N ARG A 87 -6.45 28.23 -17.68
CA ARG A 87 -7.65 27.79 -18.40
C ARG A 87 -7.31 27.01 -19.66
N SER A 88 -6.35 27.49 -20.44
CA SER A 88 -5.94 26.85 -21.70
C SER A 88 -5.21 25.52 -21.49
N ASN A 89 -4.53 25.35 -20.36
CA ASN A 89 -3.71 24.18 -20.06
C ASN A 89 -4.24 23.36 -18.88
N LYS A 90 -5.54 23.45 -18.57
CA LYS A 90 -6.16 22.86 -17.38
C LYS A 90 -5.74 21.40 -17.13
N THR A 91 -5.84 20.55 -18.15
CA THR A 91 -5.54 19.12 -18.03
C THR A 91 -4.07 18.87 -17.67
N LYS A 92 -3.14 19.43 -18.46
CA LYS A 92 -1.69 19.28 -18.23
C LYS A 92 -1.26 19.80 -16.86
N ILE A 93 -1.84 20.93 -16.43
CA ILE A 93 -1.56 21.51 -15.11
C ILE A 93 -2.10 20.62 -14.00
N LEU A 94 -3.32 20.09 -14.14
CA LEU A 94 -3.89 19.19 -13.14
C LEU A 94 -3.10 17.88 -13.04
N GLU A 95 -2.65 17.32 -14.18
CA GLU A 95 -1.77 16.15 -14.22
C GLU A 95 -0.45 16.45 -13.50
N PHE A 96 0.24 17.54 -13.86
CA PHE A 96 1.48 17.94 -13.21
C PHE A 96 1.32 18.16 -11.69
N LEU A 97 0.26 18.86 -11.27
CA LEU A 97 0.01 19.10 -9.85
C LEU A 97 -0.33 17.81 -9.10
N TYR A 98 -1.05 16.88 -9.73
CA TYR A 98 -1.34 15.57 -9.16
C TYR A 98 -0.07 14.74 -8.99
N ASP A 99 0.79 14.71 -10.01
CA ASP A 99 2.07 13.99 -9.97
C ASP A 99 3.00 14.57 -8.90
N ALA A 100 3.15 15.89 -8.86
CA ALA A 100 3.93 16.58 -7.83
C ALA A 100 3.39 16.28 -6.42
N TRP A 101 2.06 16.36 -6.24
CA TRP A 101 1.42 16.02 -4.97
C TRP A 101 1.66 14.55 -4.58
N ALA A 102 1.57 13.61 -5.54
CA ALA A 102 1.79 12.19 -5.28
C ALA A 102 3.25 11.87 -4.90
N GLU A 103 4.23 12.51 -5.54
CA GLU A 103 5.65 12.43 -5.16
C GLU A 103 5.88 12.93 -3.73
N ASP A 104 5.35 14.11 -3.40
CA ASP A 104 5.50 14.71 -2.08
C ASP A 104 4.86 13.84 -0.99
N ARG A 105 3.72 13.20 -1.29
CA ARG A 105 3.09 12.23 -0.36
C ARG A 105 4.00 11.04 -0.10
N ILE A 106 4.60 10.43 -1.13
CA ILE A 106 5.49 9.27 -0.93
C ILE A 106 6.69 9.65 -0.06
N ALA A 107 7.29 10.82 -0.31
CA ALA A 107 8.39 11.33 0.50
C ALA A 107 7.96 11.58 1.95
N GLU A 108 6.79 12.16 2.18
CA GLU A 108 6.23 12.37 3.52
C GLU A 108 5.98 11.04 4.25
N TRP A 109 5.30 10.08 3.61
CA TRP A 109 4.95 8.81 4.24
C TRP A 109 6.18 7.94 4.55
N SER A 110 7.28 8.12 3.82
CA SER A 110 8.53 7.39 4.02
C SER A 110 9.10 7.52 5.45
N ILE A 111 8.73 8.57 6.18
CA ILE A 111 9.13 8.76 7.59
C ILE A 111 8.66 7.59 8.47
N TRP A 112 7.48 7.03 8.19
CA TRP A 112 6.88 5.95 8.97
C TRP A 112 7.07 4.56 8.34
N VAL A 113 7.79 4.47 7.22
CA VAL A 113 8.06 3.21 6.50
C VAL A 113 9.52 2.81 6.69
N VAL A 114 9.73 1.64 7.28
CA VAL A 114 11.05 1.06 7.56
C VAL A 114 11.24 -0.17 6.69
N TYR A 115 12.30 -0.19 5.90
CA TYR A 115 12.64 -1.36 5.07
C TYR A 115 13.56 -2.31 5.84
N SER A 116 13.17 -3.58 5.94
CA SER A 116 14.04 -4.62 6.51
C SER A 116 15.14 -4.99 5.51
N LYS A 117 16.39 -4.95 5.96
CA LYS A 117 17.58 -5.33 5.15
C LYS A 117 17.87 -6.83 5.18
N ASP A 118 17.08 -7.61 5.92
CA ASP A 118 17.37 -9.01 6.16
C ASP A 118 17.04 -9.84 4.90
N GLU A 119 18.07 -10.25 4.17
CA GLU A 119 17.96 -11.29 3.14
C GLU A 119 17.30 -12.52 3.77
N VAL A 120 16.14 -12.93 3.24
CA VAL A 120 15.48 -14.17 3.66
C VAL A 120 16.49 -15.31 3.47
N PRO A 121 16.83 -16.09 4.51
CA PRO A 121 17.85 -17.12 4.40
C PRO A 121 17.51 -18.08 3.26
N HIS A 122 18.39 -18.17 2.27
CA HIS A 122 18.31 -19.09 1.12
C HIS A 122 18.36 -20.59 1.52
N HIS A 123 18.23 -20.93 2.81
CA HIS A 123 18.39 -22.29 3.31
C HIS A 123 17.14 -23.17 3.23
N TYR A 124 16.03 -22.69 2.67
CA TYR A 124 14.84 -23.51 2.50
C TYR A 124 14.77 -24.27 1.16
N MET A 125 15.80 -24.20 0.31
CA MET A 125 15.76 -24.82 -1.03
C MET A 125 16.92 -25.76 -1.30
N SER A 126 16.67 -27.05 -1.12
CA SER A 126 17.12 -28.12 -2.02
C SER A 126 16.47 -29.43 -1.58
N THR A 127 15.43 -29.89 -2.27
CA THR A 127 15.17 -31.33 -2.51
C THR A 127 14.02 -31.54 -3.51
N SER A 128 14.39 -31.63 -4.78
CA SER A 128 13.78 -32.48 -5.82
C SER A 128 14.86 -32.60 -6.91
N ALA A 129 15.38 -33.75 -7.31
CA ALA A 129 14.74 -35.04 -7.52
C ALA A 129 15.75 -36.21 -7.46
N ASP A 130 15.17 -37.40 -7.39
CA ASP A 130 15.68 -38.75 -7.73
C ASP A 130 16.59 -39.56 -6.78
N ASP A 131 16.00 -40.72 -6.46
CA ASP A 131 16.52 -42.04 -6.09
C ASP A 131 17.26 -42.32 -4.76
N SER A 132 16.62 -43.26 -4.03
CA SER A 132 17.15 -44.29 -3.13
C SER A 132 18.46 -44.01 -2.37
N SER A 133 18.30 -43.57 -1.11
CA SER A 133 19.08 -43.92 0.11
C SER A 133 19.20 -42.69 1.02
N PHE A 134 18.34 -42.60 2.03
CA PHE A 134 18.37 -41.50 2.99
C PHE A 134 19.50 -41.68 4.00
N HIS A 135 20.71 -41.25 3.65
CA HIS A 135 21.71 -40.83 4.63
C HIS A 135 21.72 -39.31 4.71
N ARG A 136 21.10 -38.76 5.76
CA ARG A 136 21.23 -37.33 6.11
C ARG A 136 22.64 -37.06 6.66
N PRO A 137 23.27 -35.91 6.37
CA PRO A 137 24.55 -35.56 6.97
C PRO A 137 24.37 -35.40 8.49
N GLN A 138 25.26 -36.03 9.27
CA GLN A 138 25.35 -35.80 10.71
C GLN A 138 25.69 -34.34 10.99
N LEU A 139 24.72 -33.57 11.48
CA LEU A 139 24.97 -32.23 12.01
C LEU A 139 25.65 -32.40 13.38
N LYS A 140 26.97 -32.22 13.42
CA LYS A 140 27.70 -32.06 14.67
C LYS A 140 27.21 -30.78 15.36
N SER A 141 26.72 -30.96 16.59
CA SER A 141 26.69 -30.01 17.70
C SER A 141 27.27 -28.61 17.38
N LEU A 142 26.39 -27.67 17.02
CA LEU A 142 26.68 -26.24 17.05
C LEU A 142 25.50 -25.55 17.76
N ASN A 143 25.82 -24.81 18.81
CA ASN A 143 24.92 -24.14 19.73
C ASN A 143 23.75 -23.45 19.03
N VAL A 144 22.53 -23.96 19.29
CA VAL A 144 21.27 -23.34 18.86
C VAL A 144 21.04 -22.10 19.73
N PRO A 145 21.07 -20.87 19.18
CA PRO A 145 20.67 -19.72 19.97
C PRO A 145 19.13 -19.59 19.91
N LYS A 146 18.52 -19.30 21.07
CA LYS A 146 17.11 -18.95 21.24
C LYS A 146 16.73 -17.76 20.34
N PHE A 147 16.23 -17.97 19.12
CA PHE A 147 15.92 -16.84 18.20
C PHE A 147 14.52 -16.84 17.58
N ALA A 148 13.65 -17.82 17.83
CA ALA A 148 12.42 -17.91 17.04
C ALA A 148 11.20 -17.19 17.67
N ASN A 149 11.04 -17.16 19.00
CA ASN A 149 10.02 -16.31 19.66
C ASN A 149 10.23 -14.79 19.44
N ASP A 150 11.28 -14.44 18.69
CA ASP A 150 11.83 -13.11 18.56
C ASP A 150 11.23 -12.34 17.37
N THR A 151 10.76 -12.94 16.28
CA THR A 151 10.42 -12.16 15.06
C THR A 151 9.31 -11.12 15.25
N ALA A 152 8.15 -11.49 15.81
CA ALA A 152 7.06 -10.55 16.08
C ALA A 152 7.45 -9.51 17.15
N GLN A 153 8.17 -9.96 18.19
CA GLN A 153 8.61 -9.10 19.28
C GLN A 153 9.70 -8.12 18.82
N LEU A 154 10.65 -8.56 18.00
CA LEU A 154 11.68 -7.74 17.35
C LEU A 154 11.06 -6.74 16.39
N SER A 155 10.06 -7.15 15.59
CA SER A 155 9.31 -6.24 14.73
C SER A 155 8.62 -5.15 15.57
N ALA A 156 7.98 -5.51 16.68
CA ALA A 156 7.38 -4.55 17.61
C ALA A 156 8.40 -3.61 18.27
N ILE A 157 9.54 -4.13 18.74
CA ILE A 157 10.63 -3.34 19.34
C ILE A 157 11.23 -2.38 18.32
N ARG A 158 11.49 -2.86 17.09
CA ARG A 158 12.03 -2.06 15.99
C ARG A 158 11.08 -0.90 15.66
N ALA A 159 9.79 -1.16 15.58
CA ALA A 159 8.79 -0.12 15.35
C ALA A 159 8.74 0.91 16.48
N GLU A 160 8.82 0.49 17.74
CA GLU A 160 8.82 1.38 18.90
C GLU A 160 10.08 2.27 18.96
N LEU A 161 11.26 1.69 18.71
CA LEU A 161 12.50 2.46 18.61
C LEU A 161 12.45 3.50 17.48
N HIS A 162 11.85 3.14 16.33
CA HIS A 162 11.66 4.06 15.22
C HIS A 162 10.70 5.20 15.59
N ARG A 163 9.56 4.88 16.23
CA ARG A 163 8.59 5.87 16.74
C ARG A 163 9.24 6.88 17.70
N GLN A 164 10.11 6.40 18.60
CA GLN A 164 10.88 7.26 19.51
C GLN A 164 11.89 8.15 18.78
N SER A 165 12.48 7.66 17.68
CA SER A 165 13.36 8.48 16.84
C SER A 165 12.59 9.60 16.15
N ILE A 166 11.39 9.32 15.61
CA ILE A 166 10.53 10.32 14.97
C ILE A 166 10.18 11.44 15.96
N GLY A 167 9.85 11.10 17.21
CA GLY A 167 9.56 12.09 18.25
C GLY A 167 10.73 13.04 18.58
N LYS A 168 11.96 12.71 18.15
CA LYS A 168 13.16 13.55 18.31
C LYS A 168 13.56 14.29 17.03
N MET A 169 12.92 14.03 15.90
CA MET A 169 13.24 14.67 14.62
C MET A 169 12.72 16.12 14.59
N THR A 170 13.56 17.05 14.13
CA THR A 170 13.10 18.39 13.74
C THR A 170 12.48 18.32 12.35
N ILE A 171 11.20 17.99 12.30
CA ILE A 171 10.44 17.95 11.05
C ILE A 171 10.24 19.38 10.57
N ASN A 172 10.95 19.79 9.51
CA ASN A 172 10.87 21.15 8.97
C ASN A 172 9.51 21.31 8.24
N SER A 173 8.60 22.04 8.87
CA SER A 173 7.17 22.11 8.55
C SER A 173 6.80 22.93 7.30
N GLN A 174 7.79 23.40 6.53
CA GLN A 174 7.57 24.28 5.38
C GLN A 174 7.09 23.54 4.11
N SER A 175 7.34 22.23 3.99
CA SER A 175 6.92 21.41 2.83
C SER A 175 5.91 20.31 3.17
N LEU A 176 5.60 20.12 4.45
CA LEU A 176 4.56 19.19 4.90
C LEU A 176 3.25 19.96 4.99
N GLN A 177 2.28 19.62 4.14
CA GLN A 177 0.90 20.07 4.31
C GLN A 177 0.49 19.84 5.76
N ASP A 178 0.18 20.94 6.45
CA ASP A 178 -0.39 21.06 7.79
C ASP A 178 -0.15 19.85 8.71
N MET A 179 0.79 19.99 9.66
CA MET A 179 0.86 19.10 10.83
C MET A 179 -0.48 18.97 11.57
N HIS A 180 -1.42 19.91 11.36
CA HIS A 180 -2.80 19.83 11.80
C HIS A 180 -3.59 18.65 11.20
N LEU A 181 -3.22 18.13 10.02
CA LEU A 181 -3.86 17.00 9.36
C LEU A 181 -3.47 15.63 9.98
N PHE A 182 -2.25 15.54 10.51
CA PHE A 182 -1.67 14.29 11.04
C PHE A 182 -1.71 14.19 12.57
N GLY A 183 -2.04 15.29 13.26
CA GLY A 183 -2.04 15.34 14.71
C GLY A 183 -0.63 15.10 15.27
N ASN A 184 -0.50 14.17 16.21
CA ASN A 184 0.81 13.80 16.75
C ASN A 184 1.51 12.79 15.81
N PRO A 185 2.70 13.11 15.25
CA PRO A 185 3.47 12.20 14.38
C PRO A 185 3.78 10.84 15.02
N SER A 186 3.89 10.81 16.36
CA SER A 186 4.12 9.59 17.12
C SER A 186 2.89 8.69 17.21
N CYS A 187 1.69 9.15 16.81
CA CYS A 187 0.47 8.33 16.77
C CYS A 187 0.25 7.65 15.41
N VAL A 188 1.00 8.02 14.37
CA VAL A 188 0.93 7.38 13.05
C VAL A 188 1.48 5.95 13.14
N PRO A 189 0.85 4.95 12.49
CA PRO A 189 1.36 3.58 12.50
C PRO A 189 2.75 3.49 11.86
N ILE A 190 3.60 2.62 12.38
CA ILE A 190 4.89 2.30 11.75
C ILE A 190 4.71 1.07 10.87
N VAL A 191 5.22 1.14 9.63
CA VAL A 191 5.21 0.02 8.68
C VAL A 191 6.62 -0.52 8.54
N ILE A 192 6.82 -1.79 8.84
CA ILE A 192 8.07 -2.49 8.53
C ILE A 192 7.84 -3.35 7.30
N VAL A 193 8.59 -3.10 6.23
CA VAL A 193 8.43 -3.72 4.92
C VAL A 193 9.54 -4.74 4.67
N GLU A 194 9.14 -5.95 4.31
CA GLU A 194 9.98 -6.99 3.73
C GLU A 194 9.53 -7.23 2.29
N ARG A 195 10.35 -6.82 1.33
CA ARG A 195 10.01 -6.92 -0.11
C ARG A 195 10.87 -7.99 -0.78
N MET A 196 10.24 -8.91 -1.49
CA MET A 196 10.91 -9.86 -2.38
C MET A 196 10.52 -9.56 -3.84
N ILE A 197 11.53 -9.30 -4.66
CA ILE A 197 11.41 -9.03 -6.10
C ILE A 197 12.04 -10.23 -6.81
N HIS A 198 11.22 -11.04 -7.47
CA HIS A 198 11.74 -12.13 -8.32
C HIS A 198 12.05 -11.59 -9.72
N SER A 199 13.33 -11.60 -10.10
CA SER A 199 13.80 -11.35 -11.47
C SER A 199 14.30 -12.65 -12.09
N THR A 200 13.98 -12.90 -13.36
CA THR A 200 14.62 -13.92 -14.16
C THR A 200 16.13 -13.65 -14.31
N SER A 201 16.95 -14.62 -13.88
CA SER A 201 18.40 -14.83 -14.13
C SER A 201 19.43 -13.72 -13.82
N SER A 202 20.34 -14.05 -12.89
CA SER A 202 21.76 -13.68 -12.75
C SER A 202 22.22 -12.21 -12.84
N SER A 203 22.40 -11.56 -11.68
CA SER A 203 23.65 -10.88 -11.26
C SER A 203 23.42 -10.26 -9.87
N ARG A 204 24.10 -10.81 -8.85
CA ARG A 204 23.80 -10.67 -7.42
C ARG A 204 24.10 -9.28 -6.83
N SER A 205 23.22 -8.89 -5.90
CA SER A 205 23.45 -8.07 -4.70
C SER A 205 23.79 -6.58 -4.84
N GLU A 206 24.71 -6.16 -5.72
CA GLU A 206 25.09 -4.73 -5.78
C GLU A 206 24.08 -3.87 -6.57
N LYS A 207 23.21 -4.52 -7.35
CA LYS A 207 22.13 -3.87 -8.09
C LYS A 207 20.90 -3.55 -7.23
N LEU A 208 20.77 -4.12 -6.03
CA LEU A 208 19.56 -4.00 -5.23
C LEU A 208 19.37 -2.60 -4.64
N ASP A 209 20.44 -2.01 -4.09
CA ASP A 209 20.45 -0.61 -3.65
C ASP A 209 20.41 0.36 -4.84
N GLN A 210 20.98 -0.02 -5.98
CA GLN A 210 20.88 0.76 -7.23
C GLN A 210 19.49 0.70 -7.88
N ILE A 211 18.69 -0.36 -7.68
CA ILE A 211 17.32 -0.50 -8.19
C ILE A 211 16.33 0.21 -7.25
N LEU A 212 16.54 0.15 -5.93
CA LEU A 212 15.77 0.97 -4.98
C LEU A 212 16.05 2.46 -5.19
N SER A 213 17.31 2.83 -5.38
CA SER A 213 17.69 4.18 -5.76
C SER A 213 17.23 4.52 -7.18
N ARG A 214 17.26 3.60 -8.15
CA ARG A 214 16.74 3.84 -9.52
C ARG A 214 15.23 3.92 -9.57
N ASN A 215 14.42 3.20 -8.80
CA ASN A 215 12.97 3.40 -8.88
C ASN A 215 12.55 4.75 -8.25
N LEU A 216 13.35 5.28 -7.31
CA LEU A 216 13.24 6.63 -6.78
C LEU A 216 13.89 7.70 -7.70
N LEU A 217 14.98 7.40 -8.43
CA LEU A 217 15.68 8.33 -9.33
C LEU A 217 15.21 8.28 -10.79
N ASP A 218 14.76 7.14 -11.32
CA ASP A 218 14.25 6.97 -12.69
C ASP A 218 12.88 7.64 -12.85
N ARG A 219 12.21 7.98 -11.74
CA ARG A 219 11.09 8.93 -11.69
C ARG A 219 11.47 10.32 -12.20
N THR A 220 12.74 10.74 -12.13
CA THR A 220 13.19 11.99 -12.78
C THR A 220 13.18 11.93 -14.32
N ARG A 221 12.97 10.75 -14.92
CA ARG A 221 12.81 10.57 -16.38
C ARG A 221 11.40 10.19 -16.82
N PHE A 222 10.54 9.75 -15.90
CA PHE A 222 9.12 9.51 -16.21
C PHE A 222 8.28 10.79 -16.30
N GLY A 223 8.84 11.95 -15.93
CA GLY A 223 8.20 13.27 -16.06
C GLY A 223 8.05 13.84 -17.47
N ALA A 224 8.36 13.09 -18.54
CA ALA A 224 8.19 13.58 -19.92
C ALA A 224 7.63 12.55 -20.92
N SER A 225 7.32 11.33 -20.49
CA SER A 225 6.67 10.37 -21.37
C SER A 225 5.99 9.27 -20.56
N THR A 226 4.64 9.29 -20.50
CA THR A 226 3.76 8.20 -20.96
C THR A 226 2.31 8.46 -20.51
N MET A 227 1.69 9.50 -21.09
CA MET A 227 0.29 9.44 -21.55
C MET A 227 0.25 9.22 -23.08
N SER A 228 1.33 8.66 -23.64
CA SER A 228 1.23 7.91 -24.88
C SER A 228 0.61 6.56 -24.51
N ILE A 229 -0.72 6.52 -24.42
CA ILE A 229 -1.48 5.30 -24.63
C ILE A 229 -0.97 4.75 -25.97
N ARG A 230 -0.02 3.80 -25.92
CA ARG A 230 0.12 2.87 -27.04
C ARG A 230 -1.26 2.26 -27.13
N ARG A 231 -1.96 2.58 -28.22
CA ARG A 231 -3.29 2.11 -28.55
C ARG A 231 -3.28 0.58 -28.54
N ALA A 232 -3.41 -0.02 -27.36
CA ALA A 232 -3.96 -1.34 -27.22
C ALA A 232 -5.45 -1.16 -27.50
N ASP A 233 -5.93 -1.87 -28.51
CA ASP A 233 -7.22 -1.71 -29.19
C ASP A 233 -8.44 -2.12 -28.32
N GLY A 234 -8.47 -1.77 -27.03
CA GLY A 234 -9.57 -2.09 -26.13
C GLY A 234 -9.45 -1.49 -24.71
N HIS A 235 -10.61 -1.27 -24.09
CA HIS A 235 -10.74 -0.75 -22.72
C HIS A 235 -10.23 -1.77 -21.69
N VAL A 236 -9.37 -1.37 -20.75
CA VAL A 236 -8.95 -2.22 -19.63
C VAL A 236 -9.91 -2.03 -18.46
N MET A 237 -10.71 -3.06 -18.16
CA MET A 237 -11.61 -3.05 -17.01
C MET A 237 -10.85 -3.42 -15.75
N ARG A 238 -10.89 -2.55 -14.75
CA ARG A 238 -10.16 -2.72 -13.49
C ARG A 238 -11.17 -2.94 -12.38
N VAL A 239 -11.08 -4.07 -11.70
CA VAL A 239 -12.05 -4.49 -10.68
C VAL A 239 -11.33 -4.76 -9.36
N VAL A 240 -11.89 -4.26 -8.26
CA VAL A 240 -11.42 -4.59 -6.90
C VAL A 240 -12.57 -5.15 -6.07
N VAL A 241 -12.37 -6.35 -5.53
CA VAL A 241 -13.35 -7.03 -4.67
C VAL A 241 -12.89 -6.95 -3.22
N PHE A 242 -13.74 -6.42 -2.33
CA PHE A 242 -13.48 -6.26 -0.91
C PHE A 242 -14.29 -7.28 -0.12
N VAL A 243 -13.63 -8.09 0.71
CA VAL A 243 -14.23 -9.21 1.45
C VAL A 243 -14.00 -9.05 2.95
N HIS A 244 -15.09 -8.94 3.71
CA HIS A 244 -15.09 -8.70 5.15
C HIS A 244 -14.68 -9.93 5.97
N GLY A 245 -14.36 -9.71 7.24
CA GLY A 245 -14.00 -10.73 8.21
C GLY A 245 -15.19 -11.40 8.91
N PHE A 246 -14.90 -12.12 9.99
CA PHE A 246 -15.89 -12.86 10.78
C PHE A 246 -16.86 -11.90 11.48
N GLN A 247 -18.17 -12.12 11.33
CA GLN A 247 -19.21 -11.20 11.80
C GLN A 247 -19.01 -9.75 11.31
N GLY A 248 -18.27 -9.58 10.22
CA GLY A 248 -18.03 -8.30 9.59
C GLY A 248 -19.19 -7.87 8.70
N HIS A 249 -19.16 -6.60 8.31
CA HIS A 249 -20.12 -5.98 7.41
C HIS A 249 -19.41 -5.62 6.09
N HIS A 250 -20.12 -5.61 4.97
CA HIS A 250 -19.52 -5.30 3.67
C HIS A 250 -18.83 -3.92 3.61
N LEU A 251 -19.15 -2.98 4.51
CA LEU A 251 -18.51 -1.65 4.59
C LEU A 251 -17.27 -1.57 5.50
N ASP A 252 -16.80 -2.69 6.05
CA ASP A 252 -15.64 -2.70 6.95
C ASP A 252 -14.37 -2.21 6.25
N LEU A 253 -14.17 -2.58 4.99
CA LEU A 253 -13.02 -2.18 4.18
C LEU A 253 -13.20 -0.83 3.46
N ARG A 254 -14.19 -0.02 3.86
CA ARG A 254 -14.54 1.24 3.17
C ARG A 254 -13.40 2.26 3.11
N LEU A 255 -12.53 2.29 4.13
CA LEU A 255 -11.40 3.23 4.18
C LEU A 255 -10.36 2.88 3.12
N VAL A 256 -9.98 1.61 3.02
CA VAL A 256 -9.09 1.12 1.94
C VAL A 256 -9.72 1.39 0.57
N ARG A 257 -11.01 1.09 0.41
CA ARG A 257 -11.76 1.37 -0.83
C ARG A 257 -11.77 2.86 -1.19
N ASN A 258 -11.96 3.74 -0.22
CA ASN A 258 -11.94 5.19 -0.45
C ASN A 258 -10.58 5.66 -0.95
N GLN A 259 -9.49 5.22 -0.30
CA GLN A 259 -8.13 5.56 -0.73
C GLN A 259 -7.83 4.99 -2.12
N TRP A 260 -8.29 3.78 -2.44
CA TRP A 260 -8.14 3.21 -3.77
C TRP A 260 -8.83 4.06 -4.83
N LEU A 261 -10.05 4.53 -4.60
CA LEU A 261 -10.76 5.41 -5.55
C LEU A 261 -10.08 6.77 -5.75
N LEU A 262 -9.34 7.27 -4.76
CA LEU A 262 -8.55 8.48 -4.93
C LEU A 262 -7.32 8.24 -5.81
N ILE A 263 -6.73 7.04 -5.74
CA ILE A 263 -5.57 6.63 -6.55
C ILE A 263 -6.00 6.27 -7.98
N ASP A 264 -7.09 5.49 -8.13
CA ASP A 264 -7.65 5.10 -9.43
C ASP A 264 -9.16 5.40 -9.48
N PRO A 265 -9.57 6.61 -9.89
CA PRO A 265 -10.98 7.01 -9.96
C PRO A 265 -11.83 6.19 -10.94
N ASN A 266 -11.20 5.44 -11.85
CA ASN A 266 -11.89 4.65 -12.88
C ASN A 266 -12.05 3.18 -12.49
N VAL A 267 -11.60 2.78 -11.30
CA VAL A 267 -11.73 1.40 -10.83
C VAL A 267 -13.18 1.07 -10.50
N GLU A 268 -13.64 -0.09 -10.93
CA GLU A 268 -14.93 -0.65 -10.50
C GLU A 268 -14.70 -1.45 -9.23
N PHE A 269 -15.56 -1.30 -8.22
CA PHE A 269 -15.39 -2.02 -6.96
C PHE A 269 -16.65 -2.79 -6.55
N LEU A 270 -16.43 -3.92 -5.88
CA LEU A 270 -17.45 -4.73 -5.24
C LEU A 270 -17.14 -4.83 -3.74
N MET A 271 -18.01 -4.25 -2.91
CA MET A 271 -18.02 -4.54 -1.47
C MET A 271 -18.89 -5.79 -1.26
N SER A 272 -18.27 -6.96 -1.12
CA SER A 272 -18.99 -8.26 -1.11
C SER A 272 -19.97 -8.35 0.04
N LYS A 273 -21.24 -8.67 -0.26
CA LYS A 273 -22.31 -8.91 0.72
C LYS A 273 -22.65 -10.39 0.84
N ALA A 274 -22.12 -11.23 -0.05
CA ALA A 274 -22.48 -12.64 -0.18
C ALA A 274 -22.36 -13.44 1.13
N ASN A 275 -21.48 -13.01 2.03
CA ASN A 275 -21.16 -13.67 3.29
C ASN A 275 -21.58 -12.92 4.56
N GLU A 276 -22.27 -11.78 4.43
CA GLU A 276 -22.79 -11.04 5.59
C GLU A 276 -23.76 -11.92 6.39
N ASP A 277 -23.65 -11.89 7.72
CA ASP A 277 -24.38 -12.76 8.67
C ASP A 277 -24.23 -14.27 8.50
N LYS A 278 -23.37 -14.72 7.57
CA LYS A 278 -23.21 -16.13 7.17
C LYS A 278 -21.77 -16.60 7.25
N THR A 279 -21.00 -16.05 8.19
CA THR A 279 -19.57 -16.36 8.41
C THR A 279 -19.31 -17.51 9.39
N LEU A 280 -20.37 -18.17 9.87
CA LEU A 280 -20.31 -19.31 10.80
C LEU A 280 -20.28 -20.68 10.10
N GLY A 281 -20.69 -20.74 8.83
CA GLY A 281 -20.80 -21.97 8.03
C GLY A 281 -19.48 -22.55 7.52
N ASP A 282 -19.53 -23.41 6.50
CA ASP A 282 -18.35 -23.97 5.83
C ASP A 282 -17.69 -22.92 4.91
N PHE A 283 -16.36 -22.82 4.93
CA PHE A 283 -15.63 -21.94 4.01
C PHE A 283 -15.85 -22.28 2.53
N ARG A 284 -16.14 -23.54 2.18
CA ARG A 284 -16.48 -23.96 0.81
C ARG A 284 -17.75 -23.28 0.34
N GLU A 285 -18.79 -23.27 1.16
CA GLU A 285 -20.04 -22.57 0.86
C GLU A 285 -19.86 -21.05 0.82
N MET A 286 -18.98 -20.50 1.68
CA MET A 286 -18.63 -19.07 1.64
C MET A 286 -17.89 -18.71 0.35
N GLY A 287 -16.96 -19.55 -0.08
CA GLY A 287 -16.19 -19.41 -1.31
C GLY A 287 -17.08 -19.45 -2.54
N LEU A 288 -17.97 -20.44 -2.63
CA LEU A 288 -18.96 -20.54 -3.72
C LEU A 288 -19.84 -19.29 -3.81
N ARG A 289 -20.37 -18.81 -2.68
CA ARG A 289 -21.19 -17.58 -2.64
C ARG A 289 -20.43 -16.35 -3.10
N LEU A 290 -19.18 -16.19 -2.65
CA LEU A 290 -18.32 -15.09 -3.10
C LEU A 290 -18.03 -15.20 -4.61
N ALA A 291 -17.66 -16.39 -5.08
CA ALA A 291 -17.38 -16.61 -6.51
C ALA A 291 -18.61 -16.26 -7.37
N GLN A 292 -19.81 -16.67 -6.97
CA GLN A 292 -21.05 -16.32 -7.68
C GLN A 292 -21.30 -14.81 -7.72
N GLU A 293 -21.08 -14.10 -6.60
CA GLU A 293 -21.25 -12.63 -6.54
C GLU A 293 -20.23 -11.92 -7.44
N VAL A 294 -18.96 -12.33 -7.39
CA VAL A 294 -17.87 -11.77 -8.20
C VAL A 294 -18.15 -11.96 -9.69
N ILE A 295 -18.52 -13.18 -10.11
CA ILE A 295 -18.83 -13.46 -11.52
C ILE A 295 -20.04 -12.65 -11.99
N SER A 296 -21.08 -12.56 -11.18
CA SER A 296 -22.27 -11.77 -11.50
C SER A 296 -21.91 -10.28 -11.68
N PHE A 297 -21.07 -9.75 -10.79
CA PHE A 297 -20.58 -8.37 -10.87
C PHE A 297 -19.73 -8.14 -12.13
N ILE A 298 -18.75 -9.00 -12.40
CA ILE A 298 -17.87 -8.89 -13.56
C ILE A 298 -18.68 -8.94 -14.86
N LYS A 299 -19.59 -9.90 -15.01
CA LYS A 299 -20.46 -10.01 -16.20
C LYS A 299 -21.30 -8.76 -16.41
N ALA A 300 -21.92 -8.23 -15.35
CA ALA A 300 -22.71 -7.00 -15.45
C ALA A 300 -21.87 -5.79 -15.91
N LYS A 301 -20.60 -5.70 -15.49
CA LYS A 301 -19.67 -4.65 -15.93
C LYS A 301 -19.19 -4.85 -17.36
N MET A 302 -18.88 -6.09 -17.74
CA MET A 302 -18.53 -6.45 -19.12
C MET A 302 -19.67 -6.08 -20.08
N ASP A 303 -20.92 -6.44 -19.75
CA ASP A 303 -22.09 -6.12 -20.57
C ASP A 303 -22.28 -4.61 -20.76
N LYS A 304 -21.98 -3.82 -19.73
CA LYS A 304 -22.01 -2.36 -19.81
C LYS A 304 -20.93 -1.83 -20.77
N ILE A 305 -19.70 -2.34 -20.66
CA ILE A 305 -18.57 -1.92 -21.50
C ILE A 305 -18.81 -2.30 -22.96
N SER A 306 -19.29 -3.51 -23.23
CA SER A 306 -19.58 -4.01 -24.58
C SER A 306 -20.59 -3.16 -25.35
N ARG A 307 -21.46 -2.41 -24.66
CA ARG A 307 -22.38 -1.44 -25.30
C ARG A 307 -21.70 -0.13 -25.69
N THR A 308 -20.61 0.21 -25.03
CA THR A 308 -19.89 1.49 -25.21
C THR A 308 -18.58 1.37 -25.98
N GLY A 309 -18.03 0.15 -26.11
CA GLY A 309 -16.77 -0.09 -26.79
C GLY A 309 -16.29 -1.54 -26.64
N LYS A 310 -15.08 -1.81 -27.13
CA LYS A 310 -14.45 -3.14 -27.07
C LYS A 310 -13.70 -3.30 -25.74
N LEU A 311 -14.00 -4.37 -25.01
CA LEU A 311 -13.23 -4.76 -23.83
C LEU A 311 -11.90 -5.39 -24.29
N GLY A 312 -10.78 -4.82 -23.83
CA GLY A 312 -9.44 -5.30 -24.16
C GLY A 312 -8.93 -6.33 -23.16
N ASN A 313 -8.89 -5.96 -21.87
CA ASN A 313 -8.37 -6.81 -20.80
C ASN A 313 -9.12 -6.56 -19.48
N ILE A 314 -9.01 -7.48 -18.53
CA ILE A 314 -9.50 -7.35 -17.16
C ILE A 314 -8.30 -7.41 -16.21
N LYS A 315 -8.26 -6.51 -15.22
CA LYS A 315 -7.36 -6.61 -14.07
C LYS A 315 -8.22 -6.76 -12.82
N LEU A 316 -8.20 -7.94 -12.20
CA LEU A 316 -9.03 -8.31 -11.07
C LEU A 316 -8.19 -8.40 -9.79
N SER A 317 -8.52 -7.58 -8.81
CA SER A 317 -7.85 -7.52 -7.52
C SER A 317 -8.78 -7.85 -6.37
N PHE A 318 -8.21 -8.34 -5.28
CA PHE A 318 -8.92 -8.74 -4.08
C PHE A 318 -8.29 -8.10 -2.84
N VAL A 319 -9.14 -7.62 -1.94
CA VAL A 319 -8.78 -7.13 -0.62
C VAL A 319 -9.57 -7.93 0.42
N GLY A 320 -8.87 -8.67 1.28
CA GLY A 320 -9.48 -9.46 2.33
C GLY A 320 -9.07 -8.98 3.71
N HIS A 321 -10.01 -8.93 4.65
CA HIS A 321 -9.70 -8.79 6.07
C HIS A 321 -9.98 -10.09 6.82
N SER A 322 -9.06 -10.50 7.70
CA SER A 322 -9.27 -11.67 8.57
C SER A 322 -9.64 -12.92 7.75
N ILE A 323 -10.68 -13.66 8.14
CA ILE A 323 -11.18 -14.83 7.41
C ILE A 323 -11.66 -14.53 5.98
N GLY A 324 -11.91 -13.26 5.62
CA GLY A 324 -12.21 -12.86 4.25
C GLY A 324 -11.14 -13.30 3.26
N ASN A 325 -9.88 -13.36 3.71
CA ASN A 325 -8.76 -13.91 2.93
C ASN A 325 -8.89 -15.41 2.63
N VAL A 326 -9.43 -16.18 3.58
CA VAL A 326 -9.71 -17.61 3.41
C VAL A 326 -10.86 -17.79 2.43
N ILE A 327 -11.91 -16.96 2.55
CA ILE A 327 -13.06 -16.96 1.64
C ILE A 327 -12.61 -16.61 0.21
N ILE A 328 -11.75 -15.60 0.03
CA ILE A 328 -11.17 -15.25 -1.29
C ILE A 328 -10.44 -16.46 -1.88
N ARG A 329 -9.49 -17.04 -1.13
CA ARG A 329 -8.73 -18.19 -1.63
C ARG A 329 -9.65 -19.35 -2.00
N THR A 330 -10.71 -19.60 -1.24
CA THR A 330 -11.69 -20.65 -1.53
C THR A 330 -12.52 -20.33 -2.77
N ALA A 331 -12.95 -19.08 -2.95
CA ALA A 331 -13.66 -18.66 -4.15
C ALA A 331 -12.82 -18.88 -5.42
N LEU A 332 -11.51 -18.68 -5.35
CA LEU A 332 -10.60 -18.91 -6.48
C LEU A 332 -10.47 -20.39 -6.86
N THR A 333 -10.88 -21.33 -6.01
CA THR A 333 -10.90 -22.77 -6.34
C THR A 333 -12.18 -23.20 -7.05
N GLU A 334 -13.19 -22.33 -7.10
CA GLU A 334 -14.46 -22.64 -7.77
C GLU A 334 -14.29 -22.61 -9.29
N SER A 335 -14.81 -23.62 -9.97
CA SER A 335 -14.70 -23.75 -11.44
C SER A 335 -15.26 -22.54 -12.20
N ILE A 336 -16.26 -21.85 -11.63
CA ILE A 336 -16.82 -20.63 -12.23
C ILE A 336 -15.82 -19.46 -12.29
N MET A 337 -14.76 -19.47 -11.46
CA MET A 337 -13.70 -18.47 -11.48
C MET A 337 -12.58 -18.78 -12.47
N GLU A 338 -12.48 -20.02 -12.98
CA GLU A 338 -11.40 -20.47 -13.87
C GLU A 338 -11.11 -19.51 -15.03
N PRO A 339 -12.11 -18.96 -15.76
CA PRO A 339 -11.86 -18.03 -16.87
C PRO A 339 -11.19 -16.70 -16.46
N TYR A 340 -11.25 -16.34 -15.17
CA TYR A 340 -10.78 -15.06 -14.65
C TYR A 340 -9.46 -15.19 -13.87
N LEU A 341 -8.96 -16.41 -13.63
CA LEU A 341 -7.74 -16.64 -12.86
C LEU A 341 -6.51 -16.00 -13.50
N SER A 342 -6.42 -16.00 -14.84
CA SER A 342 -5.33 -15.34 -15.58
C SER A 342 -5.39 -13.81 -15.57
N HIS A 343 -6.46 -13.23 -15.04
CA HIS A 343 -6.69 -11.78 -14.96
C HIS A 343 -6.41 -11.23 -13.55
N LEU A 344 -5.96 -12.09 -12.62
CA LEU A 344 -5.66 -11.70 -11.25
C LEU A 344 -4.46 -10.75 -11.20
N HIS A 345 -4.61 -9.66 -10.48
CA HIS A 345 -3.63 -8.58 -10.44
C HIS A 345 -3.06 -8.36 -9.03
N THR A 346 -3.80 -7.70 -8.14
CA THR A 346 -3.33 -7.39 -6.78
C THR A 346 -4.15 -8.16 -5.75
N TYR A 347 -3.46 -8.86 -4.84
CA TYR A 347 -4.03 -9.43 -3.64
C TYR A 347 -3.50 -8.71 -2.41
N LEU A 348 -4.37 -7.99 -1.70
CA LEU A 348 -4.06 -7.32 -0.44
C LEU A 348 -4.73 -8.08 0.71
N SER A 349 -3.93 -8.84 1.44
CA SER A 349 -4.38 -9.60 2.61
C SER A 349 -4.12 -8.84 3.90
N ILE A 350 -5.17 -8.39 4.56
CA ILE A 350 -5.11 -7.70 5.86
C ILE A 350 -5.40 -8.71 6.98
N SER A 351 -4.38 -9.07 7.75
CA SER A 351 -4.46 -10.07 8.84
C SER A 351 -5.13 -11.39 8.42
N GLY A 352 -4.76 -11.98 7.29
CA GLY A 352 -5.38 -13.23 6.80
C GLY A 352 -4.82 -14.51 7.45
N PRO A 353 -5.61 -15.39 8.08
CA PRO A 353 -5.09 -16.62 8.69
C PRO A 353 -4.78 -17.71 7.65
N HIS A 354 -3.80 -17.49 6.76
CA HIS A 354 -3.53 -18.32 5.58
C HIS A 354 -3.11 -19.76 5.88
N LEU A 355 -2.52 -20.00 7.06
CA LEU A 355 -2.12 -21.32 7.57
C LEU A 355 -3.03 -21.80 8.71
N GLY A 356 -4.19 -21.14 8.89
CA GLY A 356 -5.11 -21.37 10.00
C GLY A 356 -4.45 -21.12 11.36
N TYR A 357 -4.92 -21.85 12.37
CA TYR A 357 -4.60 -21.68 13.79
C TYR A 357 -3.83 -22.88 14.37
N LEU A 358 -3.18 -23.67 13.49
CA LEU A 358 -2.50 -24.90 13.88
C LEU A 358 -1.43 -24.66 14.95
N TYR A 359 -0.66 -23.58 14.79
CA TYR A 359 0.17 -23.02 15.84
C TYR A 359 -0.44 -21.66 16.23
N SER A 360 -1.00 -21.56 17.43
CA SER A 360 -1.50 -20.30 17.98
C SER A 360 -0.92 -20.13 19.36
N SER A 361 -0.18 -19.05 19.59
CA SER A 361 0.49 -18.75 20.86
C SER A 361 -0.41 -18.04 21.87
N ASN A 362 -1.57 -17.50 21.46
CA ASN A 362 -2.42 -16.69 22.33
C ASN A 362 -3.38 -17.57 23.15
N THR A 363 -3.05 -17.83 24.41
CA THR A 363 -3.80 -18.69 25.33
C THR A 363 -5.21 -18.19 25.63
N LEU A 364 -5.41 -16.87 25.73
CA LEU A 364 -6.72 -16.27 25.96
C LEU A 364 -7.64 -16.42 24.75
N PHE A 365 -7.11 -16.16 23.55
CA PHE A 365 -7.84 -16.39 22.32
C PHE A 365 -8.15 -17.89 22.15
N ASN A 366 -7.19 -18.78 22.38
CA ASN A 366 -7.39 -20.23 22.31
C ASN A 366 -8.47 -20.72 23.30
N SER A 367 -8.57 -20.10 24.47
CA SER A 367 -9.60 -20.42 25.47
C SER A 367 -10.99 -19.92 25.05
N GLY A 368 -11.07 -18.71 24.47
CA GLY A 368 -12.32 -18.18 23.90
C GLY A 368 -12.79 -18.95 22.67
N LEU A 369 -11.86 -19.35 21.81
CA LEU A 369 -12.09 -20.19 20.64
C LEU A 369 -12.58 -21.59 21.05
N TRP A 370 -12.00 -22.18 22.09
CA TRP A 370 -12.46 -23.44 22.66
C TRP A 370 -13.91 -23.33 23.19
N LEU A 371 -14.26 -22.21 23.83
CA LEU A 371 -15.63 -21.97 24.29
C LEU A 371 -16.61 -21.83 23.11
N LEU A 372 -16.24 -21.08 22.07
CA LEU A 372 -17.06 -20.91 20.86
C LEU A 372 -17.24 -22.20 20.07
N LYS A 373 -16.22 -23.07 20.01
CA LYS A 373 -16.31 -24.42 19.41
C LYS A 373 -17.35 -25.30 20.10
N LYS A 374 -17.51 -25.15 21.42
CA LYS A 374 -18.47 -25.95 22.20
C LYS A 374 -19.93 -25.56 21.92
N LEU A 375 -20.16 -24.37 21.37
CA LEU A 375 -21.47 -23.92 20.91
C LEU A 375 -21.75 -24.49 19.52
N LYS A 376 -22.82 -25.30 19.39
CA LYS A 376 -23.26 -25.88 18.11
C LYS A 376 -23.53 -24.76 17.10
N GLY A 377 -22.69 -24.64 16.06
CA GLY A 377 -22.89 -23.66 14.97
C GLY A 377 -21.63 -23.00 14.41
N THR A 378 -20.45 -23.63 14.50
CA THR A 378 -19.16 -22.95 14.24
C THR A 378 -18.24 -23.75 13.29
N GLN A 379 -18.75 -24.25 12.16
CA GLN A 379 -17.99 -25.08 11.21
C GLN A 379 -16.72 -24.38 10.69
N SER A 380 -16.79 -23.08 10.41
CA SER A 380 -15.62 -22.27 10.04
C SER A 380 -14.51 -22.29 11.10
N PHE A 381 -14.86 -22.32 12.38
CA PHE A 381 -13.88 -22.42 13.46
C PHE A 381 -13.26 -23.81 13.57
N HIS A 382 -14.04 -24.88 13.33
CA HIS A 382 -13.48 -26.22 13.22
C HIS A 382 -12.44 -26.29 12.10
N GLN A 383 -12.73 -25.69 10.94
CA GLN A 383 -11.79 -25.60 9.83
C GLN A 383 -10.56 -24.75 10.20
N LEU A 384 -10.73 -23.55 10.77
CA LEU A 384 -9.63 -22.66 11.19
C LEU A 384 -8.64 -23.35 12.13
N THR A 385 -9.11 -24.30 12.91
CA THR A 385 -8.34 -24.95 13.99
C THR A 385 -8.04 -26.40 13.72
N PHE A 386 -8.25 -26.88 12.48
CA PHE A 386 -7.91 -28.24 12.06
C PHE A 386 -8.63 -29.32 12.88
N SER A 387 -9.85 -29.03 13.31
CA SER A 387 -10.72 -29.97 14.03
C SER A 387 -11.99 -30.31 13.23
N ASP A 388 -11.96 -30.09 11.92
CA ASP A 388 -12.98 -30.50 10.95
C ASP A 388 -12.77 -31.93 10.43
N ASP A 389 -11.57 -32.49 10.58
CA ASP A 389 -11.24 -33.87 10.25
C ASP A 389 -10.20 -34.43 11.26
N PRO A 390 -10.30 -35.70 11.70
CA PRO A 390 -9.28 -36.32 12.56
C PRO A 390 -7.90 -36.46 11.90
N ASP A 391 -7.83 -36.62 10.58
CA ASP A 391 -6.57 -36.59 9.84
C ASP A 391 -6.28 -35.17 9.36
N LEU A 392 -5.18 -34.59 9.85
CA LEU A 392 -4.73 -33.25 9.49
C LEU A 392 -4.57 -33.07 7.96
N ARG A 393 -4.22 -34.12 7.21
CA ARG A 393 -4.11 -34.06 5.74
C ARG A 393 -5.45 -34.06 5.02
N ASN A 394 -6.54 -34.36 5.70
CA ASN A 394 -7.89 -34.29 5.15
C ASN A 394 -8.64 -33.00 5.53
N THR A 395 -8.10 -32.22 6.46
CA THR A 395 -8.65 -30.93 6.87
C THR A 395 -8.76 -29.94 5.70
N PHE A 396 -9.73 -29.03 5.82
CA PHE A 396 -9.97 -27.98 4.84
C PHE A 396 -8.72 -27.15 4.53
N PHE A 397 -8.00 -26.67 5.55
CA PHE A 397 -6.84 -25.79 5.35
C PHE A 397 -5.68 -26.49 4.64
N TYR A 398 -5.45 -27.77 4.94
CA TYR A 398 -4.43 -28.54 4.25
C TYR A 398 -4.72 -28.64 2.76
N LYS A 399 -5.97 -28.96 2.41
CA LYS A 399 -6.43 -29.02 1.01
C LYS A 399 -6.33 -27.65 0.34
N LEU A 400 -6.80 -26.58 0.99
CA LEU A 400 -6.74 -25.22 0.45
C LEU A 400 -5.29 -24.75 0.16
N CYS A 401 -4.32 -25.15 0.98
CA CYS A 401 -2.91 -24.79 0.74
C CYS A 401 -2.30 -25.50 -0.47
N LYS A 402 -2.88 -26.62 -0.92
CA LYS A 402 -2.48 -27.30 -2.16
C LYS A 402 -3.06 -26.65 -3.41
N GLU A 403 -4.16 -25.92 -3.28
CA GLU A 403 -4.81 -25.25 -4.41
C GLU A 403 -4.06 -23.99 -4.85
N ARG A 404 -4.04 -23.74 -6.18
CA ARG A 404 -3.31 -22.63 -6.84
C ARG A 404 -4.03 -21.29 -6.68
N THR A 405 -4.07 -20.81 -5.44
CA THR A 405 -4.83 -19.63 -5.03
C THR A 405 -3.97 -18.36 -4.95
N LEU A 406 -2.64 -18.49 -4.99
CA LEU A 406 -1.69 -17.38 -4.92
C LEU A 406 -0.89 -17.21 -6.23
N GLU A 407 -0.71 -18.29 -6.98
CA GLU A 407 0.16 -18.36 -8.15
C GLU A 407 -0.19 -17.38 -9.28
N ASN A 408 -1.45 -16.98 -9.45
CA ASN A 408 -1.84 -16.15 -10.59
C ASN A 408 -1.81 -14.63 -10.31
N PHE A 409 -1.58 -14.20 -9.07
CA PHE A 409 -1.50 -12.77 -8.75
C PHE A 409 -0.16 -12.16 -9.15
N ARG A 410 -0.18 -10.97 -9.77
CA ARG A 410 1.01 -10.16 -10.05
C ARG A 410 1.61 -9.55 -8.78
N ASN A 411 0.75 -9.05 -7.89
CA ASN A 411 1.14 -8.42 -6.64
C ASN A 411 0.48 -9.15 -5.48
N ILE A 412 1.27 -9.61 -4.51
CA ILE A 412 0.77 -10.23 -3.27
C ILE A 412 1.33 -9.43 -2.10
N ILE A 413 0.44 -8.78 -1.36
CA ILE A 413 0.76 -7.96 -0.20
C ILE A 413 0.11 -8.58 1.03
N LEU A 414 0.92 -8.97 2.00
CA LEU A 414 0.48 -9.51 3.27
C LEU A 414 0.71 -8.45 4.36
N LEU A 415 -0.37 -7.91 4.91
CA LEU A 415 -0.32 -7.01 6.05
C LEU A 415 -0.60 -7.81 7.33
N SER A 416 0.28 -7.66 8.31
CA SER A 416 0.19 -8.27 9.63
C SER A 416 0.44 -7.23 10.71
N SER A 417 0.04 -7.52 11.93
CA SER A 417 0.49 -6.74 13.09
C SER A 417 0.98 -7.70 14.18
N PRO A 418 2.19 -7.46 14.75
CA PRO A 418 2.61 -8.17 15.95
C PRO A 418 1.66 -8.00 17.15
N GLN A 419 0.81 -6.97 17.11
CA GLN A 419 -0.17 -6.64 18.15
C GLN A 419 -1.53 -7.33 17.92
N ASP A 420 -1.73 -7.98 16.77
CA ASP A 420 -2.95 -8.72 16.46
C ASP A 420 -2.97 -10.03 17.26
N GLY A 421 -3.89 -10.10 18.23
CA GLY A 421 -4.07 -11.29 19.05
C GLY A 421 -5.12 -12.26 18.52
N TYR A 422 -5.83 -11.91 17.44
CA TYR A 422 -6.91 -12.71 16.86
C TYR A 422 -6.41 -13.63 15.76
N VAL A 423 -5.42 -13.20 14.98
CA VAL A 423 -4.84 -14.00 13.89
C VAL A 423 -3.40 -14.35 14.23
N PRO A 424 -2.98 -15.63 14.17
CA PRO A 424 -1.60 -15.98 14.45
C PRO A 424 -0.65 -15.25 13.50
N TYR A 425 0.31 -14.52 14.06
CA TYR A 425 1.22 -13.64 13.33
C TYR A 425 1.88 -14.31 12.11
N HIS A 426 2.44 -15.51 12.28
CA HIS A 426 3.07 -16.24 11.20
C HIS A 426 2.08 -16.71 10.11
N SER A 427 0.82 -16.94 10.48
CA SER A 427 -0.26 -17.33 9.57
C SER A 427 -0.65 -16.14 8.67
N ALA A 428 -0.72 -14.92 9.24
CA ALA A 428 -0.91 -13.66 8.51
C ALA A 428 0.18 -13.41 7.46
N ARG A 429 1.40 -13.88 7.74
CA ARG A 429 2.59 -13.61 6.95
C ARG A 429 2.99 -14.76 6.01
N ILE A 430 2.33 -15.92 6.10
CA ILE A 430 2.76 -17.15 5.40
C ILE A 430 4.24 -17.41 5.70
N GLU A 431 4.56 -17.60 6.98
CA GLU A 431 5.92 -17.86 7.45
C GLU A 431 5.92 -18.99 8.50
N ALA A 432 7.13 -19.45 8.84
CA ALA A 432 7.32 -20.50 9.83
C ALA A 432 6.94 -20.02 11.23
N SER A 433 6.35 -20.92 12.03
CA SER A 433 6.12 -20.65 13.44
C SER A 433 7.38 -21.02 14.25
N PRO A 434 7.73 -20.26 15.29
CA PRO A 434 8.81 -20.64 16.20
C PRO A 434 8.61 -22.03 16.80
N ALA A 435 7.36 -22.35 17.14
CA ALA A 435 6.96 -23.63 17.68
C ALA A 435 7.06 -24.77 16.66
N SER A 436 6.99 -24.49 15.35
CA SER A 436 7.05 -25.52 14.31
C SER A 436 8.48 -25.97 13.99
N HIS A 437 9.52 -25.23 14.39
CA HIS A 437 10.92 -25.62 14.14
C HIS A 437 11.38 -26.82 14.96
N LEU A 438 10.85 -26.98 16.17
CA LEU A 438 11.20 -28.05 17.09
C LEU A 438 10.12 -29.14 17.17
N ASP A 439 9.06 -29.02 16.36
CA ASP A 439 7.95 -29.97 16.34
C ASP A 439 8.15 -31.01 15.22
N TYR A 440 8.64 -32.18 15.61
CA TYR A 440 8.87 -33.31 14.71
C TYR A 440 7.64 -34.22 14.54
N SER A 441 6.50 -33.87 15.15
CA SER A 441 5.27 -34.65 15.07
C SER A 441 4.61 -34.54 13.69
N ILE A 442 3.52 -35.31 13.48
CA ILE A 442 2.69 -35.20 12.28
C ILE A 442 2.17 -33.77 12.08
N LYS A 443 1.84 -33.08 13.18
CA LYS A 443 1.39 -31.68 13.17
C LYS A 443 2.44 -30.75 12.55
N GLY A 444 3.69 -30.87 12.98
CA GLY A 444 4.81 -30.09 12.44
C GLY A 444 5.03 -30.37 10.95
N LYS A 445 5.03 -31.65 10.56
CA LYS A 445 5.16 -32.05 9.15
C LYS A 445 4.06 -31.44 8.28
N VAL A 446 2.80 -31.55 8.70
CA VAL A 446 1.65 -31.01 7.96
C VAL A 446 1.71 -29.49 7.84
N PHE A 447 2.11 -28.79 8.90
CA PHE A 447 2.30 -27.34 8.84
C PHE A 447 3.36 -26.92 7.83
N TRP A 448 4.53 -27.59 7.84
CA TRP A 448 5.60 -27.30 6.90
C TRP A 448 5.21 -27.63 5.46
N GLU A 449 4.44 -28.70 5.22
CA GLU A 449 3.86 -29.00 3.90
C GLU A 449 2.95 -27.86 3.42
N MET A 450 2.03 -27.38 4.26
CA MET A 450 1.14 -26.26 3.92
C MET A 450 1.91 -24.97 3.63
N LEU A 451 2.88 -24.62 4.48
CA LEU A 451 3.72 -23.44 4.31
C LEU A 451 4.52 -23.52 3.01
N SER A 452 5.14 -24.67 2.74
CA SER A 452 5.90 -24.91 1.52
C SER A 452 5.02 -24.77 0.28
N ASN A 453 3.81 -25.33 0.28
CA ASN A 453 2.89 -25.18 -0.85
C ASN A 453 2.54 -23.71 -1.11
N CYS A 454 2.18 -22.93 -0.08
CA CYS A 454 1.88 -21.51 -0.24
C CYS A 454 3.10 -20.71 -0.75
N LEU A 455 4.30 -20.94 -0.21
CA LEU A 455 5.52 -20.26 -0.64
C LEU A 455 5.90 -20.62 -2.07
N SER A 456 5.76 -21.89 -2.47
CA SER A 456 6.06 -22.35 -3.83
C SER A 456 5.16 -21.67 -4.87
N GLN A 457 3.89 -21.41 -4.55
CA GLN A 457 2.98 -20.66 -5.41
C GLN A 457 3.41 -19.20 -5.56
N ILE A 458 3.80 -18.54 -4.46
CA ILE A 458 4.29 -17.15 -4.48
C ILE A 458 5.57 -17.05 -5.32
N GLN A 459 6.42 -18.07 -5.27
CA GLN A 459 7.69 -18.14 -5.99
C GLN A 459 7.57 -18.75 -7.39
N ALA A 460 6.36 -19.14 -7.81
CA ALA A 460 6.14 -19.82 -9.07
C ALA A 460 6.61 -18.93 -10.25
N PRO A 461 7.35 -19.51 -11.22
CA PRO A 461 7.82 -18.77 -12.39
C PRO A 461 6.68 -18.05 -13.10
N SER A 462 6.89 -16.79 -13.44
CA SER A 462 5.96 -15.99 -14.23
C SER A 462 6.72 -15.32 -15.36
N SER A 463 6.06 -15.13 -16.50
CA SER A 463 6.59 -14.35 -17.62
C SER A 463 6.70 -12.86 -17.29
N GLU A 464 6.00 -12.41 -16.26
CA GLU A 464 5.98 -11.02 -15.81
C GLU A 464 6.51 -10.90 -14.39
N HIS A 465 7.00 -9.71 -14.06
CA HIS A 465 7.53 -9.42 -12.73
C HIS A 465 6.44 -9.55 -11.67
N ARG A 466 6.62 -10.48 -10.72
CA ARG A 466 5.76 -10.65 -9.56
C ARG A 466 6.33 -9.94 -8.34
N ILE A 467 5.51 -9.16 -7.66
CA ILE A 467 5.85 -8.49 -6.40
C ILE A 467 5.27 -9.29 -5.25
N PHE A 468 6.11 -9.66 -4.29
CA PHE A 468 5.68 -10.17 -2.99
C PHE A 468 6.18 -9.24 -1.88
N MET A 469 5.25 -8.79 -1.04
CA MET A 469 5.54 -7.85 0.04
C MET A 469 4.87 -8.31 1.32
N ARG A 470 5.64 -8.38 2.41
CA ARG A 470 5.12 -8.51 3.77
C ARG A 470 5.29 -7.17 4.48
N CYS A 471 4.27 -6.72 5.17
CA CYS A 471 4.32 -5.51 5.97
C CYS A 471 3.83 -5.78 7.38
N ASP A 472 4.65 -5.44 8.37
CA ASP A 472 4.20 -5.35 9.76
C ASP A 472 3.74 -3.95 10.08
N ILE A 473 2.51 -3.86 10.58
CA ILE A 473 1.89 -2.61 11.01
C ILE A 473 1.90 -2.58 12.52
N ASN A 474 2.63 -1.61 13.06
CA ASN A 474 2.66 -1.32 14.49
C ASN A 474 1.84 -0.07 14.75
N PHE A 475 0.68 -0.25 15.38
CA PHE A 475 -0.21 0.83 15.75
C PHE A 475 0.23 1.47 17.07
N ASP A 476 -0.01 2.78 17.20
CA ASP A 476 0.12 3.43 18.49
C ASP A 476 -0.98 2.94 19.43
N THR A 477 -0.58 2.33 20.52
CA THR A 477 -1.50 1.81 21.56
C THR A 477 -1.44 2.66 22.84
N SER A 478 -0.62 3.72 22.87
CA SER A 478 -0.40 4.54 24.06
C SER A 478 -1.62 5.36 24.49
N SER A 479 -2.43 5.81 23.54
CA SER A 479 -3.65 6.60 23.77
C SER A 479 -4.86 5.76 24.21
N ARG A 480 -4.81 4.44 24.01
CA ARG A 480 -5.84 3.51 24.48
C ARG A 480 -5.49 3.09 25.89
N GLY A 481 -6.26 3.55 26.87
CA GLY A 481 -6.18 3.06 28.25
C GLY A 481 -6.14 1.53 28.31
N ARG A 482 -5.55 0.96 29.37
CA ARG A 482 -5.41 -0.49 29.57
C ARG A 482 -6.77 -1.18 29.69
N ASN A 483 -7.44 -1.38 28.56
CA ASN A 483 -8.72 -2.06 28.44
C ASN A 483 -8.50 -3.51 27.99
N LEU A 484 -9.46 -4.39 28.30
CA LEU A 484 -9.41 -5.81 27.90
C LEU A 484 -9.19 -6.01 26.39
N ASN A 485 -9.71 -5.10 25.55
CA ASN A 485 -9.51 -5.13 24.09
C ASN A 485 -8.05 -4.95 23.66
N THR A 486 -7.28 -4.15 24.40
CA THR A 486 -5.84 -3.93 24.17
C THR A 486 -5.03 -5.13 24.67
N MET A 487 -5.48 -5.77 25.75
CA MET A 487 -4.82 -6.95 26.35
C MET A 487 -5.02 -8.24 25.56
N ILE A 488 -6.13 -8.36 24.81
CA ILE A 488 -6.45 -9.53 23.98
C ILE A 488 -5.88 -9.39 22.55
N GLY A 489 -5.40 -8.19 22.16
CA GLY A 489 -4.93 -7.90 20.79
C GLY A 489 -6.05 -7.67 19.77
N ARG A 490 -7.32 -7.59 20.23
CA ARG A 490 -8.48 -7.20 19.41
C ARG A 490 -8.32 -5.79 18.85
N ALA A 491 -7.71 -4.90 19.64
CA ALA A 491 -7.51 -3.51 19.27
C ALA A 491 -6.80 -3.37 17.92
N ALA A 492 -5.67 -4.06 17.72
CA ALA A 492 -4.93 -4.02 16.46
C ALA A 492 -5.69 -4.68 15.31
N HIS A 493 -6.41 -5.77 15.57
CA HIS A 493 -7.21 -6.46 14.57
C HIS A 493 -8.32 -5.57 13.96
N VAL A 494 -8.96 -4.75 14.82
CA VAL A 494 -9.99 -3.79 14.42
C VAL A 494 -9.37 -2.50 13.87
N GLU A 495 -8.18 -2.11 14.35
CA GLU A 495 -7.50 -0.89 13.90
C GLU A 495 -7.23 -0.89 12.38
N PHE A 496 -6.97 -2.05 11.80
CA PHE A 496 -6.89 -2.25 10.35
C PHE A 496 -8.12 -1.77 9.58
N LEU A 497 -9.29 -1.69 10.21
CA LEU A 497 -10.57 -1.28 9.60
C LEU A 497 -10.95 0.16 9.95
N GLU A 498 -10.57 0.64 11.14
CA GLU A 498 -11.00 1.94 11.68
C GLU A 498 -9.98 3.05 11.49
N SER A 499 -8.70 2.72 11.29
CA SER A 499 -7.63 3.71 11.18
C SER A 499 -7.52 4.26 9.76
N ASP A 500 -8.02 5.49 9.57
CA ASP A 500 -7.85 6.24 8.32
C ASP A 500 -6.37 6.48 8.01
N MET A 501 -5.56 6.69 9.05
CA MET A 501 -4.11 6.90 8.92
C MET A 501 -3.42 5.67 8.36
N PHE A 502 -3.76 4.47 8.84
CA PHE A 502 -3.25 3.22 8.28
C PHE A 502 -3.63 3.05 6.80
N ALA A 503 -4.90 3.27 6.46
CA ALA A 503 -5.38 3.13 5.10
C ALA A 503 -4.64 4.08 4.15
N ARG A 504 -4.46 5.35 4.56
CA ARG A 504 -3.67 6.32 3.78
C ARG A 504 -2.22 5.90 3.65
N LEU A 505 -1.58 5.56 4.77
CA LEU A 505 -0.17 5.19 4.82
C LEU A 505 0.13 4.04 3.85
N ILE A 506 -0.63 2.94 3.89
CA ILE A 506 -0.38 1.81 3.00
C ILE A 506 -0.68 2.14 1.54
N MET A 507 -1.80 2.81 1.26
CA MET A 507 -2.23 3.04 -0.12
C MET A 507 -1.35 4.07 -0.83
N TRP A 508 -0.91 5.12 -0.12
CA TRP A 508 -0.08 6.20 -0.66
C TRP A 508 1.42 5.98 -0.53
N SER A 509 1.89 5.02 0.28
CA SER A 509 3.30 4.61 0.26
C SER A 509 3.64 3.70 -0.92
N PHE A 510 2.65 2.96 -1.44
CA PHE A 510 2.83 1.98 -2.51
C PHE A 510 1.76 2.12 -3.62
N PRO A 511 1.52 3.32 -4.17
CA PRO A 511 0.45 3.54 -5.15
C PRO A 511 0.63 2.69 -6.42
N GLU A 512 1.87 2.31 -6.77
CA GLU A 512 2.17 1.45 -7.92
C GLU A 512 1.59 0.04 -7.82
N LEU A 513 1.27 -0.43 -6.60
CA LEU A 513 0.64 -1.74 -6.40
C LEU A 513 -0.87 -1.71 -6.70
N PHE A 514 -1.44 -0.51 -6.77
CA PHE A 514 -2.87 -0.24 -6.92
C PHE A 514 -3.20 0.48 -8.24
N LEU A 515 -2.22 1.20 -8.79
CA LEU A 515 -2.28 1.81 -10.12
C LEU A 515 -2.04 0.77 -11.20
N TYR A 516 -3.07 0.55 -11.99
CA TYR A 516 -3.05 -0.34 -13.13
C TYR A 516 -2.50 0.38 -14.37
N LEU A 517 -1.22 0.73 -14.37
CA LEU A 517 -0.54 1.33 -15.53
C LEU A 517 -0.56 0.39 -16.75
#